data_AF-A0A936RX19-F1
#
_entry.id   AF-A0A936RX19-F1
#
_cell.length_a   1.000
_cell.length_b   1.000
_cell.length_c   1.000
_cell.angle_alpha   90.00
_cell.angle_beta   90.00
_cell.angle_gamma   90.00
#
_symmetry.space_group_name_H-M   'P 1'
#
loop_
_entity.id
_entity.type
_entity.pdbx_description
1 polymer ?
#
loop_
_entity_poly.entity_id
_entity_poly.type
_entity_poly.pdbx_seq_one_letter_code
_entity_poly.pdbx_strand_id
1 'polypeptide(L)'
;MGWGQALERKLRDGARVRVINLAQPGRSARSFASEGWLDIIERNIREGDYLFVQFGLSDQRCGEGISLSRRDQSDITNLCAYPGLDPRIPLERSFANTLNRYVKLARDNGAIPVMITPVTRINIDPKNAARGIFPIRRSTHVVQRGSFPGDYSRTVRNVASGSKVALIDIDAKSIEAFNKVGDPGWKDYYLAVDPKKFPYYSEGAVGNLLTPDNSVFQERGALAVADMLIEGLRESRLAVVLAFQ
;
A
#
# COMPACT_ATOMS: atom_id res chain seq x y z
N MET A 1 -5.40 7.81 9.17
CA MET A 1 -6.49 7.42 8.24
C MET A 1 -5.87 6.70 7.05
N GLY A 2 -6.52 5.67 6.50
CA GLY A 2 -6.09 5.03 5.25
C GLY A 2 -6.90 5.50 4.05
N TRP A 3 -6.35 5.42 2.83
CA TRP A 3 -7.07 5.84 1.62
C TRP A 3 -8.33 5.02 1.37
N GLY A 4 -8.42 3.76 1.83
CA GLY A 4 -9.65 2.96 1.74
C GLY A 4 -10.82 3.57 2.51
N GLN A 5 -10.56 4.22 3.65
CA GLN A 5 -11.57 4.98 4.40
C GLN A 5 -11.94 6.27 3.67
N ALA A 6 -10.96 6.92 3.03
CA ALA A 6 -11.21 8.13 2.25
C ALA A 6 -11.98 7.84 0.96
N LEU A 7 -11.74 6.69 0.33
CA LEU A 7 -12.43 6.26 -0.89
C LEU A 7 -13.93 6.10 -0.67
N GLU A 8 -14.35 5.52 0.46
CA GLU A 8 -15.77 5.41 0.80
C GLU A 8 -16.46 6.77 0.85
N ARG A 9 -15.79 7.78 1.42
CA ARG A 9 -16.29 9.17 1.49
C ARG A 9 -16.38 9.87 0.14
N LYS A 10 -15.77 9.30 -0.91
CA LYS A 10 -15.76 9.84 -2.27
C LYS A 10 -16.87 9.25 -3.14
N LEU A 11 -17.63 8.27 -2.64
CA LEU A 11 -18.81 7.78 -3.34
C LEU A 11 -19.81 8.92 -3.54
N ARG A 12 -20.39 9.01 -4.74
CA ARG A 12 -21.47 9.95 -5.01
C ARG A 12 -22.74 9.56 -4.27
N ASP A 13 -23.63 10.53 -4.07
CA ASP A 13 -24.96 10.27 -3.54
C ASP A 13 -25.73 9.29 -4.45
N GLY A 14 -26.35 8.28 -3.85
CA GLY A 14 -27.08 7.24 -4.58
C GLY A 14 -26.19 6.23 -5.31
N ALA A 15 -24.88 6.18 -5.03
CA ALA A 15 -24.02 5.10 -5.51
C ALA A 15 -24.59 3.72 -5.14
N ARG A 16 -24.67 2.81 -6.12
CA ARG A 16 -25.18 1.43 -5.92
C ARG A 16 -24.08 0.44 -5.53
N VAL A 17 -22.98 0.95 -4.98
CA VAL A 17 -21.86 0.14 -4.49
C VAL A 17 -21.54 0.57 -3.06
N ARG A 18 -20.88 -0.32 -2.31
CA ARG A 18 -20.37 -0.03 -0.97
C ARG A 18 -18.88 -0.33 -0.93
N VAL A 19 -18.13 0.47 -0.19
CA VAL A 19 -16.71 0.19 0.06
C VAL A 19 -16.61 -0.59 1.37
N ILE A 20 -16.10 -1.83 1.29
CA ILE A 20 -15.79 -2.63 2.48
C ILE A 20 -14.28 -2.60 2.68
N ASN A 21 -13.81 -1.73 3.57
CA ASN A 21 -12.38 -1.61 3.84
C ASN A 21 -11.91 -2.68 4.84
N LEU A 22 -11.26 -3.72 4.33
CA LEU A 22 -10.69 -4.81 5.14
C LEU A 22 -9.18 -4.66 5.38
N ALA A 23 -8.56 -3.55 4.96
CA ALA A 23 -7.12 -3.34 5.08
C ALA A 23 -6.68 -3.36 6.56
N GLN A 24 -5.60 -4.09 6.84
CA GLN A 24 -5.05 -4.24 8.19
C GLN A 24 -3.69 -3.54 8.32
N PRO A 25 -3.49 -2.70 9.34
CA PRO A 25 -2.24 -1.96 9.52
C PRO A 25 -1.08 -2.92 9.77
N GLY A 26 0.03 -2.68 9.06
CA GLY A 26 1.28 -3.40 9.22
C GLY A 26 1.24 -4.88 8.82
N ARG A 27 0.28 -5.29 7.98
CA ARG A 27 0.25 -6.62 7.35
C ARG A 27 1.02 -6.60 6.04
N SER A 28 1.69 -7.71 5.74
CA SER A 28 2.19 -8.01 4.38
C SER A 28 1.10 -8.76 3.60
N ALA A 29 1.26 -8.95 2.30
CA ALA A 29 0.31 -9.74 1.52
C ALA A 29 0.19 -11.18 2.06
N ARG A 30 1.29 -11.72 2.60
CA ARG A 30 1.33 -13.07 3.16
C ARG A 30 0.77 -13.12 4.57
N SER A 31 1.14 -12.17 5.44
CA SER A 31 0.65 -12.16 6.81
C SER A 31 -0.87 -11.93 6.86
N PHE A 32 -1.39 -11.06 5.98
CA PHE A 32 -2.83 -10.87 5.80
C PHE A 32 -3.56 -12.18 5.47
N ALA A 33 -3.00 -12.98 4.56
CA ALA A 33 -3.57 -14.26 4.18
C ALA A 33 -3.42 -15.31 5.31
N SER A 34 -2.25 -15.42 5.93
CA SER A 34 -2.01 -16.42 6.99
C SER A 34 -2.78 -16.13 8.28
N GLU A 35 -3.14 -14.87 8.54
CA GLU A 35 -3.97 -14.45 9.68
C GLU A 35 -5.49 -14.62 9.40
N GLY A 36 -5.89 -15.17 8.25
CA GLY A 36 -7.28 -15.50 7.92
C GLY A 36 -8.11 -14.33 7.38
N TRP A 37 -7.51 -13.16 7.13
CA TRP A 37 -8.23 -12.02 6.57
C TRP A 37 -8.66 -12.26 5.12
N LEU A 38 -7.84 -12.99 4.36
CA LEU A 38 -8.20 -13.39 2.99
C LEU A 38 -9.40 -14.34 2.98
N ASP A 39 -9.52 -15.23 3.97
CA ASP A 39 -10.63 -16.17 4.11
C ASP A 39 -11.95 -15.43 4.45
N ILE A 40 -11.87 -14.28 5.13
CA ILE A 40 -13.04 -13.42 5.34
C ILE A 40 -13.53 -12.86 4.01
N ILE A 41 -12.61 -12.44 3.13
CA ILE A 41 -12.96 -11.96 1.79
C ILE A 41 -13.60 -13.09 0.99
N GLU A 42 -12.95 -14.27 0.94
CA GLU A 42 -13.42 -15.43 0.20
C GLU A 42 -14.87 -15.82 0.55
N ARG A 43 -15.22 -15.81 1.83
CA ARG A 43 -16.56 -16.18 2.30
C ARG A 43 -17.66 -15.19 1.93
N ASN A 44 -17.31 -13.96 1.57
CA ASN A 44 -18.28 -12.87 1.41
C ASN A 44 -18.28 -12.23 0.02
N ILE A 45 -17.17 -12.32 -0.72
CA ILE A 45 -17.05 -11.76 -2.07
C ILE A 45 -17.90 -12.56 -3.05
N ARG A 46 -18.53 -11.87 -4.00
CA ARG A 46 -19.47 -12.46 -4.96
C ARG A 46 -19.19 -12.00 -6.38
N GLU A 47 -19.89 -12.63 -7.31
CA GLU A 47 -19.85 -12.26 -8.72
C GLU A 47 -20.18 -10.78 -8.90
N GLY A 48 -19.35 -10.08 -9.68
CA GLY A 48 -19.50 -8.65 -9.95
C GLY A 48 -18.87 -7.71 -8.91
N ASP A 49 -18.43 -8.21 -7.75
CA ASP A 49 -17.69 -7.40 -6.78
C ASP A 49 -16.30 -7.03 -7.32
N TYR A 50 -15.72 -5.95 -6.80
CA TYR A 50 -14.35 -5.54 -7.08
C TYR A 50 -13.44 -5.86 -5.89
N LEU A 51 -12.32 -6.55 -6.13
CA LEU A 51 -11.29 -6.76 -5.12
C LEU A 51 -10.08 -5.86 -5.41
N PHE A 52 -9.96 -4.77 -4.66
CA PHE A 52 -8.78 -3.90 -4.68
C PHE A 52 -7.66 -4.50 -3.83
N VAL A 53 -6.52 -4.80 -4.45
CA VAL A 53 -5.36 -5.43 -3.79
C VAL A 53 -4.18 -4.47 -3.80
N GLN A 54 -3.78 -3.98 -2.62
CA GLN A 54 -2.60 -3.14 -2.44
C GLN A 54 -1.71 -3.66 -1.30
N PHE A 55 -0.48 -4.04 -1.63
CA PHE A 55 0.55 -4.48 -0.69
C PHE A 55 1.93 -4.01 -1.14
N GLY A 56 2.99 -4.30 -0.36
CA GLY A 56 4.38 -3.94 -0.67
C GLY A 56 5.08 -3.16 0.44
N LEU A 57 4.36 -2.33 1.20
CA LEU A 57 4.96 -1.50 2.26
C LEU A 57 5.53 -2.33 3.41
N SER A 58 4.80 -3.34 3.86
CA SER A 58 5.23 -4.24 4.95
C SER A 58 6.06 -5.40 4.39
N ASP A 59 5.76 -5.86 3.18
CA ASP A 59 6.45 -6.97 2.51
C ASP A 59 7.95 -6.72 2.33
N GLN A 60 8.35 -5.46 2.15
CA GLN A 60 9.75 -5.03 2.07
C GLN A 60 10.47 -4.90 3.43
N ARG A 61 9.76 -5.07 4.54
CA ARG A 61 10.31 -4.99 5.90
C ARG A 61 10.45 -6.40 6.46
N CYS A 62 11.48 -7.11 6.00
CA CYS A 62 11.86 -8.39 6.59
C CYS A 62 12.99 -8.18 7.60
N GLY A 63 12.72 -8.36 8.89
CA GLY A 63 13.71 -8.34 9.97
C GLY A 63 14.33 -6.97 10.33
N GLU A 64 14.33 -5.98 9.42
CA GLU A 64 14.88 -4.65 9.69
C GLU A 64 13.81 -3.64 10.16
N GLY A 65 14.07 -2.96 11.27
CA GLY A 65 13.26 -1.82 11.75
C GLY A 65 11.83 -2.15 12.19
N ILE A 66 11.45 -3.43 12.20
CA ILE A 66 10.28 -3.89 12.94
C ILE A 66 10.61 -3.66 14.41
N SER A 67 9.67 -3.10 15.18
CA SER A 67 9.75 -3.20 16.64
C SER A 67 9.60 -4.69 16.98
N LEU A 68 10.70 -5.45 16.91
CA LEU A 68 10.77 -6.88 17.24
C LEU A 68 10.30 -7.11 18.68
N SER A 69 10.35 -6.06 19.51
CA SER A 69 9.80 -6.03 20.87
C SER A 69 8.28 -6.01 20.97
N ARG A 70 7.54 -5.77 19.88
CA ARG A 70 6.07 -5.66 19.86
C ARG A 70 5.37 -6.72 19.00
N ARG A 71 6.11 -7.61 18.35
CA ARG A 71 5.59 -8.65 17.45
C ARG A 71 6.27 -9.98 17.76
N ASP A 72 5.49 -11.05 17.77
CA ASP A 72 6.06 -12.38 17.97
C ASP A 72 6.86 -12.86 16.72
N GLN A 73 7.66 -13.90 16.92
CA GLN A 73 8.51 -14.46 15.87
C GLN A 73 7.71 -15.01 14.68
N SER A 74 6.46 -15.46 14.90
CA SER A 74 5.62 -16.00 13.84
C SER A 74 5.13 -14.90 12.90
N ASP A 75 4.75 -13.73 13.46
CA ASP A 75 4.38 -12.54 12.71
C ASP A 75 5.57 -12.04 11.87
N ILE A 76 6.76 -11.90 12.48
CA ILE A 76 7.99 -11.53 11.76
C ILE A 76 8.29 -12.50 10.62
N THR A 77 8.17 -13.80 10.87
CA THR A 77 8.43 -14.84 9.87
C THR A 77 7.45 -14.76 8.71
N ASN A 78 6.21 -14.32 8.96
CA ASN A 78 5.15 -14.16 7.95
C ASN A 78 5.20 -12.82 7.21
N LEU A 79 5.95 -11.82 7.66
CA LEU A 79 6.15 -10.55 6.96
C LEU A 79 7.06 -10.66 5.72
N CYS A 80 8.08 -11.52 5.77
CA CYS A 80 9.13 -11.62 4.75
C CYS A 80 8.69 -12.22 3.39
N ALA A 81 8.43 -11.40 2.38
CA ALA A 81 8.10 -11.86 1.04
C ALA A 81 9.17 -11.45 0.01
N TYR A 82 9.66 -12.40 -0.79
CA TYR A 82 10.58 -12.14 -1.89
C TYR A 82 9.83 -11.50 -3.07
N PRO A 83 10.26 -10.33 -3.57
CA PRO A 83 9.63 -9.69 -4.72
C PRO A 83 9.89 -10.49 -6.01
N GLY A 84 8.83 -10.90 -6.71
CA GLY A 84 8.92 -11.66 -7.95
C GLY A 84 8.92 -13.18 -7.73
N LEU A 85 9.38 -13.91 -8.76
CA LEU A 85 9.55 -15.36 -8.74
C LEU A 85 11.04 -15.66 -8.87
N ASP A 86 11.62 -16.29 -7.85
CA ASP A 86 12.98 -16.81 -7.88
C ASP A 86 12.92 -18.31 -7.56
N PRO A 87 13.40 -19.21 -8.43
CA PRO A 87 13.34 -20.66 -8.22
C PRO A 87 14.04 -21.13 -6.94
N ARG A 88 14.93 -20.32 -6.36
CA ARG A 88 15.66 -20.62 -5.12
C ARG A 88 14.84 -20.28 -3.88
N ILE A 89 13.79 -19.47 -4.04
CA ILE A 89 12.92 -19.04 -2.95
C ILE A 89 11.66 -19.91 -2.99
N PRO A 90 11.31 -20.56 -1.86
CA PRO A 90 10.08 -21.32 -1.78
C PRO A 90 8.86 -20.48 -2.20
N LEU A 91 7.97 -21.06 -3.00
CA LEU A 91 6.88 -20.34 -3.66
C LEU A 91 5.93 -19.64 -2.66
N GLU A 92 5.76 -20.22 -1.48
CA GLU A 92 4.99 -19.66 -0.37
C GLU A 92 5.63 -18.40 0.24
N ARG A 93 6.91 -18.15 -0.03
CA ARG A 93 7.62 -16.92 0.35
C ARG A 93 7.70 -15.89 -0.77
N SER A 94 7.17 -16.20 -1.95
CA SER A 94 7.09 -15.23 -3.06
C SER A 94 5.94 -14.24 -2.87
N PHE A 95 6.27 -12.95 -2.94
CA PHE A 95 5.29 -11.87 -2.99
C PHE A 95 4.40 -12.00 -4.23
N ALA A 96 4.99 -12.28 -5.40
CA ALA A 96 4.24 -12.45 -6.64
C ALA A 96 3.24 -13.62 -6.55
N ASN A 97 3.67 -14.77 -6.03
CA ASN A 97 2.79 -15.91 -5.80
C ASN A 97 1.65 -15.56 -4.84
N THR A 98 1.98 -14.83 -3.77
CA THR A 98 0.97 -14.41 -2.81
C THR A 98 -0.07 -13.49 -3.46
N LEU A 99 0.34 -12.48 -4.25
CA LEU A 99 -0.60 -11.62 -5.00
C LEU A 99 -1.45 -12.43 -5.99
N ASN A 100 -0.87 -13.42 -6.67
CA ASN A 100 -1.62 -14.32 -7.57
C ASN A 100 -2.73 -15.09 -6.83
N ARG A 101 -2.58 -15.39 -5.54
CA ARG A 101 -3.66 -16.00 -4.73
C ARG A 101 -4.87 -15.07 -4.60
N TYR A 102 -4.66 -13.77 -4.41
CA TYR A 102 -5.76 -12.79 -4.36
C TYR A 102 -6.46 -12.67 -5.71
N VAL A 103 -5.70 -12.66 -6.81
CA VAL A 103 -6.24 -12.66 -8.18
C VAL A 103 -7.07 -13.92 -8.43
N LYS A 104 -6.54 -15.08 -8.04
CA LYS A 104 -7.23 -16.36 -8.19
C LYS A 104 -8.54 -16.38 -7.39
N LEU A 105 -8.48 -16.00 -6.12
CA LEU A 105 -9.65 -15.95 -5.23
C LEU A 105 -10.75 -15.06 -5.80
N ALA A 106 -10.43 -13.86 -6.28
CA ALA A 106 -11.44 -12.99 -6.89
C ALA A 106 -12.09 -13.67 -8.10
N ARG A 107 -11.28 -14.25 -8.99
CA ARG A 107 -11.78 -14.91 -10.21
C ARG A 107 -12.61 -16.15 -9.93
N ASP A 108 -12.18 -16.99 -9.00
CA ASP A 108 -12.90 -18.20 -8.61
C ASP A 108 -14.30 -17.87 -8.07
N ASN A 109 -14.48 -16.66 -7.51
CA ASN A 109 -15.75 -16.16 -6.98
C ASN A 109 -16.48 -15.19 -7.94
N GLY A 110 -16.06 -15.10 -9.21
CA GLY A 110 -16.68 -14.21 -10.21
C GLY A 110 -16.45 -12.71 -9.98
N ALA A 111 -15.58 -12.34 -9.04
CA ALA A 111 -15.21 -10.97 -8.75
C ALA A 111 -14.09 -10.46 -9.67
N ILE A 112 -13.95 -9.12 -9.72
CA ILE A 112 -13.02 -8.40 -10.59
C ILE A 112 -11.80 -7.97 -9.77
N PRO A 113 -10.64 -8.63 -9.89
CA PRO A 113 -9.42 -8.19 -9.21
C PRO A 113 -8.85 -6.93 -9.84
N VAL A 114 -8.40 -6.00 -9.00
CA VAL A 114 -7.71 -4.78 -9.40
C VAL A 114 -6.45 -4.62 -8.57
N MET A 115 -5.29 -4.61 -9.24
CA MET A 115 -3.99 -4.49 -8.61
C MET A 115 -3.62 -3.03 -8.44
N ILE A 116 -3.07 -2.68 -7.28
CA ILE A 116 -2.67 -1.32 -6.96
C ILE A 116 -1.22 -1.37 -6.46
N THR A 117 -0.32 -0.58 -7.07
CA THR A 117 1.06 -0.48 -6.58
C THR A 117 1.09 0.22 -5.21
N PRO A 118 2.07 -0.07 -4.34
CA PRO A 118 2.20 0.61 -3.06
C PRO A 118 2.39 2.12 -3.25
N VAL A 119 1.85 2.91 -2.34
CA VAL A 119 2.08 4.36 -2.33
C VAL A 119 3.49 4.68 -1.90
N THR A 120 4.11 5.68 -2.56
CA THR A 120 5.48 6.08 -2.30
C THR A 120 5.71 6.45 -0.83
N ARG A 121 6.93 6.27 -0.34
CA ARG A 121 7.39 6.78 0.96
C ARG A 121 8.19 8.06 0.75
N ILE A 122 8.23 8.90 1.77
CA ILE A 122 9.17 10.03 1.78
C ILE A 122 10.52 9.57 2.33
N ASN A 123 11.59 9.70 1.56
CA ASN A 123 12.92 9.25 1.99
C ASN A 123 13.56 10.29 2.93
N ILE A 124 13.28 10.14 4.22
CA ILE A 124 13.78 11.01 5.30
C ILE A 124 15.06 10.48 5.95
N ASP A 125 15.72 9.46 5.38
CA ASP A 125 16.99 8.94 5.93
C ASP A 125 18.05 10.06 5.92
N PRO A 126 18.64 10.41 7.07
CA PRO A 126 19.69 11.43 7.17
C PRO A 126 20.87 11.19 6.22
N LYS A 127 21.20 9.93 5.90
CA LYS A 127 22.25 9.59 4.93
C LYS A 127 21.89 10.02 3.50
N ASN A 128 20.59 10.07 3.21
CA ASN A 128 20.04 10.57 1.95
C ASN A 128 19.78 12.09 1.97
N ALA A 129 19.74 12.73 3.15
CA ALA A 129 19.57 14.18 3.28
C ALA A 129 20.65 14.98 2.54
N ALA A 130 21.88 14.46 2.43
CA ALA A 130 22.95 15.05 1.61
C ALA A 130 22.61 15.11 0.10
N ARG A 131 21.67 14.29 -0.37
CA ARG A 131 21.17 14.26 -1.76
C ARG A 131 19.81 14.95 -1.93
N GLY A 132 19.25 15.48 -0.84
CA GLY A 132 17.90 16.04 -0.78
C GLY A 132 16.81 14.97 -0.68
N ILE A 133 15.74 15.27 0.07
CA ILE A 133 14.53 14.43 0.19
C ILE A 133 13.77 14.39 -1.15
N PHE A 134 13.81 15.50 -1.89
CA PHE A 134 13.20 15.68 -3.20
C PHE A 134 14.24 16.08 -4.26
N PRO A 135 13.99 15.79 -5.56
CA PRO A 135 12.86 15.00 -6.05
C PRO A 135 13.05 13.50 -5.76
N ILE A 136 11.93 12.82 -5.51
CA ILE A 136 11.84 11.35 -5.51
C ILE A 136 11.97 10.89 -6.95
N ARG A 137 13.13 10.32 -7.31
CA ARG A 137 13.47 9.96 -8.70
C ARG A 137 13.12 8.54 -9.10
N ARG A 138 12.90 7.65 -8.12
CA ARG A 138 12.65 6.22 -8.31
C ARG A 138 11.72 5.74 -7.21
N SER A 139 11.08 4.59 -7.42
CA SER A 139 10.25 3.97 -6.39
C SER A 139 11.03 3.75 -5.10
N THR A 140 10.39 4.04 -3.97
CA THR A 140 10.88 3.77 -2.62
C THR A 140 10.65 2.32 -2.17
N HIS A 141 10.09 1.50 -3.05
CA HIS A 141 9.78 0.09 -2.82
C HIS A 141 10.81 -0.83 -3.49
N VAL A 142 12.05 -0.34 -3.63
CA VAL A 142 13.20 -1.11 -4.09
C VAL A 142 14.14 -1.37 -2.92
N VAL A 143 14.26 -2.63 -2.53
CA VAL A 143 15.19 -3.10 -1.51
C VAL A 143 16.49 -3.50 -2.19
N GLN A 144 17.58 -2.82 -1.89
CA GLN A 144 18.89 -3.08 -2.53
C GLN A 144 19.72 -4.15 -1.82
N ARG A 145 19.52 -4.32 -0.51
CA ARG A 145 20.33 -5.18 0.37
C ARG A 145 19.42 -5.87 1.39
N GLY A 146 19.93 -6.91 2.04
CA GLY A 146 19.18 -7.72 2.99
C GLY A 146 18.72 -9.06 2.39
N SER A 147 17.89 -9.79 3.11
CA SER A 147 17.49 -11.16 2.75
C SER A 147 16.54 -11.25 1.56
N PHE A 148 15.83 -10.16 1.24
CA PHE A 148 14.82 -10.12 0.16
C PHE A 148 14.97 -8.86 -0.70
N PRO A 149 16.09 -8.72 -1.45
CA PRO A 149 16.30 -7.59 -2.34
C PRO A 149 15.39 -7.69 -3.56
N GLY A 150 14.98 -6.55 -4.09
CA GLY A 150 14.22 -6.44 -5.33
C GLY A 150 13.19 -5.31 -5.30
N ASP A 151 12.31 -5.31 -6.30
CA ASP A 151 11.36 -4.24 -6.57
C ASP A 151 9.92 -4.72 -6.40
N TYR A 152 9.30 -4.26 -5.31
CA TYR A 152 7.94 -4.67 -4.93
C TYR A 152 6.89 -4.00 -5.82
N SER A 153 7.07 -2.73 -6.19
CA SER A 153 6.16 -2.04 -7.12
C SER A 153 6.19 -2.69 -8.50
N ARG A 154 7.38 -3.00 -9.03
CA ARG A 154 7.53 -3.75 -10.28
C ARG A 154 6.93 -5.15 -10.18
N THR A 155 7.04 -5.81 -9.03
CA THR A 155 6.38 -7.10 -8.83
C THR A 155 4.86 -6.99 -8.97
N VAL A 156 4.23 -5.99 -8.37
CA VAL A 156 2.79 -5.74 -8.54
C VAL A 156 2.44 -5.49 -10.01
N ARG A 157 3.22 -4.66 -10.73
CA ARG A 157 3.03 -4.40 -12.16
C ARG A 157 3.13 -5.69 -13.00
N ASN A 158 4.13 -6.52 -12.71
CA ASN A 158 4.34 -7.80 -13.41
C ASN A 158 3.19 -8.78 -13.16
N VAL A 159 2.68 -8.88 -11.92
CA VAL A 159 1.49 -9.69 -11.62
C VAL A 159 0.27 -9.16 -12.36
N ALA A 160 0.06 -7.85 -12.36
CA ALA A 160 -1.07 -7.25 -13.06
C ALA A 160 -1.06 -7.57 -14.55
N SER A 161 0.10 -7.37 -15.20
CA SER A 161 0.29 -7.68 -16.61
C SER A 161 0.18 -9.18 -16.90
N GLY A 162 0.88 -10.03 -16.14
CA GLY A 162 0.95 -11.47 -16.36
C GLY A 162 -0.39 -12.17 -16.14
N SER A 163 -1.17 -11.68 -15.17
CA SER A 163 -2.50 -12.19 -14.88
C SER A 163 -3.59 -11.51 -15.71
N LYS A 164 -3.28 -10.48 -16.53
CA LYS A 164 -4.27 -9.67 -17.28
C LYS A 164 -5.36 -9.08 -16.39
N VAL A 165 -4.95 -8.36 -15.34
CA VAL A 165 -5.85 -7.64 -14.43
C VAL A 165 -5.55 -6.15 -14.48
N ALA A 166 -6.54 -5.32 -14.18
CA ALA A 166 -6.36 -3.88 -14.17
C ALA A 166 -5.29 -3.47 -13.15
N LEU A 167 -4.49 -2.46 -13.51
CA LEU A 167 -3.44 -1.89 -12.67
C LEU A 167 -3.74 -0.41 -12.43
N ILE A 168 -3.76 -0.01 -11.16
CA ILE A 168 -3.73 1.40 -10.77
C ILE A 168 -2.37 1.71 -10.16
N ASP A 169 -1.52 2.42 -10.90
CA ASP A 169 -0.13 2.66 -10.52
C ASP A 169 0.04 3.86 -9.57
N ILE A 170 -0.38 3.68 -8.31
CA ILE A 170 -0.27 4.69 -7.25
C ILE A 170 1.19 5.04 -6.92
N ASP A 171 2.14 4.12 -7.01
CA ASP A 171 3.58 4.40 -6.82
C ASP A 171 4.03 5.54 -7.76
N ALA A 172 3.77 5.41 -9.06
CA ALA A 172 4.12 6.44 -10.04
C ALA A 172 3.35 7.76 -9.82
N LYS A 173 2.02 7.67 -9.66
CA LYS A 173 1.16 8.85 -9.46
C LYS A 173 1.52 9.63 -8.18
N SER A 174 1.79 8.91 -7.09
CA SER A 174 2.15 9.53 -5.82
C SER A 174 3.55 10.15 -5.83
N ILE A 175 4.53 9.54 -6.51
CA ILE A 175 5.85 10.16 -6.72
C ILE A 175 5.69 11.51 -7.43
N GLU A 176 4.92 11.56 -8.51
CA GLU A 176 4.66 12.79 -9.25
C GLU A 176 3.98 13.84 -8.36
N ALA A 177 2.91 13.45 -7.67
CA ALA A 177 2.15 14.36 -6.81
C ALA A 177 3.00 14.93 -5.66
N PHE A 178 3.75 14.10 -4.94
CA PHE A 178 4.56 14.57 -3.83
C PHE A 178 5.79 15.35 -4.27
N ASN A 179 6.34 15.09 -5.46
CA ASN A 179 7.37 15.96 -6.05
C ASN A 179 6.86 17.37 -6.34
N LYS A 180 5.58 17.55 -6.71
CA LYS A 180 4.98 18.88 -6.89
C LYS A 180 4.81 19.64 -5.57
N VAL A 181 4.58 18.92 -4.48
CA VAL A 181 4.42 19.50 -3.14
C VAL A 181 5.76 19.81 -2.47
N GLY A 182 6.75 18.92 -2.60
CA GLY A 182 8.11 19.11 -2.08
C GLY A 182 8.23 19.12 -0.55
N ASP A 183 9.39 19.56 -0.06
CA ASP A 183 9.69 19.78 1.36
C ASP A 183 9.60 21.29 1.69
N PRO A 184 8.91 21.70 2.78
CA PRO A 184 8.30 20.85 3.81
C PRO A 184 6.86 20.39 3.53
N GLY A 185 6.28 20.73 2.37
CA GLY A 185 4.84 20.58 2.11
C GLY A 185 4.28 19.15 2.24
N TRP A 186 5.09 18.12 1.99
CA TRP A 186 4.65 16.72 2.14
C TRP A 186 4.19 16.38 3.58
N LYS A 187 4.65 17.14 4.59
CA LYS A 187 4.25 16.98 5.99
C LYS A 187 2.77 17.24 6.23
N ASP A 188 2.07 17.94 5.32
CA ASP A 188 0.61 18.09 5.40
C ASP A 188 -0.15 16.82 4.98
N TYR A 189 0.53 15.88 4.31
CA TYR A 189 -0.08 14.68 3.73
C TYR A 189 0.26 13.43 4.55
N TYR A 190 1.50 13.32 5.02
CA TYR A 190 1.93 12.24 5.92
C TYR A 190 1.85 12.68 7.39
N LEU A 191 1.82 11.72 8.31
CA LEU A 191 1.63 11.95 9.74
C LEU A 191 2.80 12.77 10.32
N ALA A 192 2.54 14.05 10.52
CA ALA A 192 3.45 15.03 11.10
C ALA A 192 2.60 16.08 11.84
N VAL A 193 2.19 15.76 13.06
CA VAL A 193 1.23 16.59 13.81
C VAL A 193 1.90 17.41 14.91
N ASP A 194 1.25 18.52 15.29
CA ASP A 194 1.67 19.35 16.41
C ASP A 194 1.42 18.61 17.74
N PRO A 195 2.48 18.30 18.53
CA PRO A 195 2.33 17.60 19.81
C PRO A 195 1.49 18.37 20.83
N LYS A 196 1.36 19.70 20.70
CA LYS A 196 0.49 20.51 21.57
C LYS A 196 -1.00 20.22 21.32
N LYS A 197 -1.36 19.90 20.07
CA LYS A 197 -2.72 19.53 19.68
C LYS A 197 -2.99 18.03 19.88
N PHE A 198 -1.97 17.21 19.69
CA PHE A 198 -2.07 15.75 19.79
C PHE A 198 -1.00 15.20 20.76
N PRO A 199 -1.26 15.21 22.08
CA PRO A 199 -0.27 14.83 23.09
C PRO A 199 0.27 13.40 22.98
N TYR A 200 -0.46 12.49 22.31
CA TYR A 200 0.04 11.13 22.01
C TYR A 200 1.34 11.14 21.19
N TYR A 201 1.54 12.17 20.37
CA TYR A 201 2.72 12.35 19.52
C TYR A 201 3.76 13.29 20.15
N SER A 202 3.91 13.27 21.47
CA SER A 202 4.91 14.07 22.20
C SER A 202 6.35 13.78 21.76
N GLU A 203 7.30 14.49 22.35
CA GLU A 203 8.73 14.30 22.09
C GLU A 203 9.15 12.82 22.24
N GLY A 204 9.92 12.32 21.27
CA GLY A 204 10.32 10.91 21.16
C GLY A 204 9.35 10.01 20.39
N ALA A 205 8.11 10.45 20.11
CA ALA A 205 7.17 9.70 19.27
C ALA A 205 7.40 9.91 17.77
N VAL A 206 7.18 8.89 16.95
CA VAL A 206 7.09 9.03 15.49
C VAL A 206 5.70 9.57 15.12
N GLY A 207 5.65 10.52 14.21
CA GLY A 207 4.41 11.13 13.72
C GLY A 207 4.22 12.61 14.09
N ASN A 208 5.21 13.25 14.69
CA ASN A 208 5.16 14.68 15.02
C ASN A 208 6.00 15.54 14.06
N LEU A 209 5.96 16.87 14.22
CA LEU A 209 6.65 17.80 13.34
C LEU A 209 8.20 17.67 13.34
N LEU A 210 8.80 17.16 14.43
CA LEU A 210 10.24 16.93 14.58
C LEU A 210 10.65 15.55 14.04
N THR A 211 9.83 14.52 14.30
CA THR A 211 10.03 13.13 13.88
C THR A 211 8.81 12.64 13.08
N PRO A 212 8.62 13.12 11.84
CA PRO A 212 7.45 12.78 11.04
C PRO A 212 7.49 11.31 10.59
N ASP A 213 6.31 10.71 10.43
CA ASP A 213 6.18 9.40 9.78
C ASP A 213 6.17 9.60 8.26
N ASN A 214 6.86 8.73 7.52
CA ASN A 214 7.00 8.82 6.07
C ASN A 214 6.17 7.81 5.28
N SER A 215 5.27 7.09 5.95
CA SER A 215 4.46 5.98 5.42
C SER A 215 2.99 6.04 5.83
N VAL A 216 2.66 6.71 6.93
CA VAL A 216 1.28 6.85 7.45
C VAL A 216 0.72 8.21 7.07
N PHE A 217 -0.55 8.26 6.65
CA PHE A 217 -1.21 9.49 6.21
C PHE A 217 -1.99 10.22 7.31
N GLN A 218 -1.98 11.55 7.19
CA GLN A 218 -3.07 12.40 7.69
C GLN A 218 -4.30 12.28 6.76
N GLU A 219 -5.42 12.89 7.15
CA GLU A 219 -6.64 12.88 6.34
C GLU A 219 -6.39 13.41 4.92
N ARG A 220 -5.67 14.53 4.79
CA ARG A 220 -5.34 15.13 3.48
C ARG A 220 -4.56 14.18 2.58
N GLY A 221 -3.60 13.43 3.13
CA GLY A 221 -2.88 12.39 2.41
C GLY A 221 -3.78 11.25 1.94
N ALA A 222 -4.64 10.75 2.83
CA ALA A 222 -5.58 9.69 2.50
C ALA A 222 -6.56 10.10 1.40
N LEU A 223 -7.07 11.34 1.44
CA LEU A 223 -7.95 11.91 0.40
C LEU A 223 -7.22 12.06 -0.94
N ALA A 224 -5.99 12.59 -0.94
CA ALA A 224 -5.22 12.77 -2.15
C ALA A 224 -4.92 11.44 -2.86
N VAL A 225 -4.57 10.40 -2.09
CA VAL A 225 -4.34 9.04 -2.66
C VAL A 225 -5.65 8.41 -3.15
N ALA A 226 -6.78 8.65 -2.47
CA ALA A 226 -8.09 8.22 -2.97
C ALA A 226 -8.44 8.90 -4.30
N ASP A 227 -8.14 10.19 -4.46
CA ASP A 227 -8.33 10.90 -5.72
C ASP A 227 -7.45 10.33 -6.86
N MET A 228 -6.18 10.01 -6.58
CA MET A 228 -5.30 9.31 -7.52
C MET A 228 -5.83 7.93 -7.92
N LEU A 229 -6.46 7.22 -6.98
CA LEU A 229 -7.08 5.93 -7.26
C LEU A 229 -8.27 6.10 -8.21
N ILE A 230 -9.15 7.07 -7.96
CA ILE A 230 -10.31 7.36 -8.81
C ILE A 230 -9.87 7.76 -10.22
N GLU A 231 -8.81 8.55 -10.34
CA GLU A 231 -8.19 8.86 -11.63
C GLU A 231 -7.69 7.59 -12.34
N GLY A 232 -6.98 6.72 -11.63
CA GLY A 232 -6.52 5.44 -12.19
C GLY A 232 -7.66 4.48 -12.58
N LEU A 233 -8.78 4.50 -11.85
CA LEU A 233 -10.00 3.79 -12.23
C LEU A 233 -10.58 4.31 -13.55
N ARG A 234 -10.56 5.64 -13.74
CA ARG A 234 -11.01 6.30 -14.97
C ARG A 234 -10.13 5.90 -16.15
N GLU A 235 -8.81 5.90 -15.98
CA GLU A 235 -7.82 5.46 -16.98
C GLU A 235 -7.99 3.98 -17.34
N SER A 236 -8.30 3.15 -16.35
CA SER A 236 -8.52 1.70 -16.51
C SER A 236 -9.88 1.34 -17.13
N ARG A 237 -10.78 2.33 -17.31
CA ARG A 237 -12.15 2.16 -17.84
C ARG A 237 -12.98 1.10 -17.10
N LEU A 238 -12.71 0.92 -15.80
CA LEU A 238 -13.50 0.00 -14.97
C LEU A 238 -14.85 0.64 -14.64
N ALA A 239 -15.94 -0.10 -14.82
CA ALA A 239 -17.30 0.40 -14.60
C ALA A 239 -17.53 0.98 -13.19
N VAL A 240 -16.83 0.46 -12.18
CA VAL A 240 -16.88 0.97 -10.80
C VAL A 240 -16.52 2.46 -10.67
N VAL A 241 -15.82 3.05 -11.64
CA VAL A 241 -15.52 4.50 -11.63
C VAL A 241 -16.80 5.36 -11.63
N LEU A 242 -17.90 4.85 -12.19
CA LEU A 242 -19.19 5.55 -12.22
C LEU A 242 -19.78 5.79 -10.83
N ALA A 243 -19.31 5.08 -9.80
CA ALA A 243 -19.70 5.33 -8.42
C ALA A 243 -19.08 6.62 -7.82
N PHE A 244 -18.11 7.21 -8.52
CA PHE A 244 -17.34 8.38 -8.08
C PHE A 244 -17.48 9.60 -9.02
N GLN A 245 -18.34 9.50 -10.04
CA GLN A 245 -18.64 10.56 -11.02
C GLN A 245 -20.04 11.12 -10.80
#